data_AF-A0A4Q3EK05-F1
#
_entry.id   AF-A0A4Q3EK05-F1
#
_cell.length_a   1.000
_cell.length_b   1.000
_cell.length_c   1.000
_cell.angle_alpha   90.00
_cell.angle_beta   90.00
_cell.angle_gamma   90.00
#
_symmetry.space_group_name_H-M   'P 1'
#
loop_
_entity.id
_entity.type
_entity.pdbx_description
1 polymer ?
#
loop_
_entity_poly.entity_id
_entity_poly.type
_entity_poly.pdbx_seq_one_letter_code
_entity_poly.pdbx_strand_id
1 'polypeptide(L)'
;MVLVDFSDAYTQARAKARRDEYKHLIGTDFHETQPEWGKIQDIAVVPFEQLNRYIFAWFYSHYKDAVRALNFYKAPHFDLLVIALSADGKNYGFRKLDSYLDGMVVPMDVVLSLQSS
;
A
#
# COMPACT_ATOMS: atom_id res chain seq x y z
N MET A 1 -8.31 -26.42 0.67
CA MET A 1 -8.38 -25.59 -0.55
C MET A 1 -8.93 -24.23 -0.12
N VAL A 2 -8.08 -23.22 0.01
CA VAL A 2 -8.55 -21.87 0.33
C VAL A 2 -9.02 -21.26 -0.98
N LEU A 3 -10.33 -21.03 -1.11
CA LEU A 3 -10.88 -20.28 -2.23
C LEU A 3 -10.48 -18.81 -2.01
N VAL A 4 -9.54 -18.34 -2.83
CA VAL A 4 -9.22 -16.92 -2.88
C VAL A 4 -10.35 -16.26 -3.68
N ASP A 5 -11.13 -15.41 -3.01
CA ASP A 5 -12.11 -14.56 -3.69
C ASP A 5 -11.38 -13.42 -4.40
N PHE A 6 -11.56 -13.34 -5.72
CA PHE A 6 -10.96 -12.31 -6.58
C PHE A 6 -11.97 -11.24 -6.99
N SER A 7 -13.17 -11.22 -6.40
CA SER A 7 -14.22 -10.23 -6.68
C SER A 7 -13.71 -8.78 -6.59
N ASP A 8 -12.80 -8.51 -5.66
CA ASP A 8 -12.18 -7.20 -5.44
C ASP A 8 -10.84 -6.99 -6.17
N ALA A 9 -10.37 -7.97 -6.94
CA ALA A 9 -9.09 -7.86 -7.62
C ALA A 9 -9.18 -6.99 -8.89
N TYR A 10 -8.25 -6.05 -9.03
CA TYR A 10 -8.13 -5.22 -10.22
C TYR A 10 -7.26 -5.90 -11.29
N THR A 11 -7.59 -5.65 -12.56
CA THR A 11 -6.61 -5.81 -13.64
C THR A 11 -5.54 -4.72 -13.51
N GLN A 12 -4.36 -4.91 -14.10
CA GLN A 12 -3.28 -3.92 -14.02
C GLN A 12 -3.71 -2.54 -14.57
N ALA A 13 -4.46 -2.51 -15.68
CA ALA A 13 -4.96 -1.27 -16.26
C ALA A 13 -5.96 -0.56 -15.33
N ARG A 14 -6.89 -1.33 -14.73
CA ARG A 14 -7.87 -0.79 -13.79
C ARG A 14 -7.22 -0.30 -12.51
N ALA A 15 -6.24 -1.02 -11.97
CA ALA A 15 -5.49 -0.60 -10.79
C ALA A 15 -4.74 0.71 -11.04
N LYS A 16 -4.13 0.88 -12.23
CA LYS A 16 -3.48 2.14 -12.62
C LYS A 16 -4.48 3.30 -12.73
N ALA A 17 -5.61 3.09 -13.40
CA ALA A 17 -6.65 4.12 -13.53
C ALA A 17 -7.21 4.54 -12.15
N ARG A 18 -7.47 3.57 -11.28
CA ARG A 18 -7.93 3.80 -9.90
C ARG A 18 -6.87 4.50 -9.05
N ARG A 19 -5.58 4.14 -9.18
CA ARG A 19 -4.48 4.91 -8.58
C ARG A 19 -4.55 6.37 -8.99
N ASP A 20 -4.67 6.62 -10.30
CA ASP A 20 -4.68 7.98 -10.85
C ASP A 20 -5.89 8.80 -10.36
N GLU A 21 -7.05 8.17 -10.21
CA GLU A 21 -8.26 8.76 -9.60
C GLU A 21 -7.98 9.30 -8.19
N TYR A 22 -7.28 8.53 -7.35
CA TYR A 22 -7.04 8.87 -5.95
C TYR A 22 -5.69 9.54 -5.66
N LYS A 23 -4.87 9.85 -6.69
CA LYS A 23 -3.57 10.53 -6.51
C LYS A 23 -3.66 11.85 -5.73
N HIS A 24 -4.81 12.50 -5.74
CA HIS A 24 -5.07 13.73 -5.00
C HIS A 24 -4.98 13.55 -3.47
N LEU A 25 -5.03 12.32 -2.95
CA LEU A 25 -4.82 12.01 -1.52
C LEU A 25 -3.35 12.12 -1.10
N ILE A 26 -2.40 12.13 -2.05
CA ILE A 26 -0.98 12.30 -1.71
C ILE A 26 -0.79 13.68 -1.06
N GLY A 27 -0.20 13.71 0.13
CA GLY A 27 -0.05 14.91 0.95
C GLY A 27 -1.18 15.15 1.97
N THR A 28 -2.26 14.37 1.95
CA THR A 28 -3.27 14.37 3.04
C THR A 28 -2.80 13.50 4.20
N ASP A 29 -3.46 13.62 5.35
CA ASP A 29 -3.07 12.88 6.54
C ASP A 29 -3.40 11.39 6.38
N PHE A 30 -2.42 10.53 6.72
CA PHE A 30 -2.60 9.08 6.67
C PHE A 30 -3.54 8.58 7.77
N HIS A 31 -3.55 9.28 8.89
CA HIS A 31 -4.51 9.11 9.96
C HIS A 31 -4.89 10.48 10.50
N GLU A 32 -6.18 10.83 10.42
CA GLU A 32 -6.68 12.09 10.99
C GLU A 32 -6.51 12.15 12.52
N THR A 33 -6.51 10.99 13.19
CA THR A 33 -6.53 10.88 14.65
C THR A 33 -5.21 10.39 15.27
N GLN A 34 -4.22 10.02 14.46
CA GLN A 34 -2.92 9.49 14.92
C GLN A 34 -1.77 10.36 14.37
N PRO A 35 -1.36 11.41 15.10
CA PRO A 35 -0.35 12.35 14.65
C PRO A 35 1.06 11.76 14.53
N GLU A 36 1.28 10.55 15.08
CA GLU A 36 2.52 9.78 14.88
C GLU A 36 2.73 9.37 13.42
N TRP A 37 1.66 9.32 12.64
CA TRP A 37 1.70 9.07 11.20
C TRP A 37 1.76 10.38 10.43
N GLY A 38 2.64 10.43 9.44
CA GLY A 38 2.77 11.57 8.55
C GLY A 38 1.71 11.59 7.44
N LYS A 39 2.00 12.37 6.41
CA LYS A 39 1.18 12.46 5.21
C LYS A 39 1.36 11.25 4.32
N ILE A 40 0.33 10.95 3.52
CA ILE A 40 0.41 9.98 2.44
C ILE A 40 1.52 10.39 1.47
N GLN A 41 2.42 9.46 1.18
CA GLN A 41 3.54 9.66 0.27
C GLN A 41 3.29 9.09 -1.12
N ASP A 42 2.59 7.95 -1.21
CA ASP A 42 2.26 7.33 -2.48
C ASP A 42 1.00 6.46 -2.37
N ILE A 43 0.40 6.20 -3.51
CA ILE A 43 -0.59 5.15 -3.71
C ILE A 43 0.01 4.16 -4.70
N ALA A 44 0.36 2.97 -4.24
CA ALA A 44 1.04 1.98 -5.05
C ALA A 44 0.06 0.91 -5.55
N VAL A 45 0.21 0.53 -6.82
CA VAL A 45 -0.35 -0.72 -7.35
C VAL A 45 0.46 -1.87 -6.76
N VAL A 46 -0.21 -2.89 -6.26
CA VAL A 46 0.43 -4.03 -5.58
C VAL A 46 -0.20 -5.35 -6.02
N PRO A 47 0.49 -6.48 -5.80
CA PRO A 47 -0.13 -7.79 -5.93
C PRO A 47 -1.39 -7.94 -5.06
N PHE A 48 -2.43 -8.59 -5.58
CA PHE A 48 -3.67 -8.82 -4.82
C PHE A 48 -3.47 -9.77 -3.64
N GLU A 49 -2.66 -10.81 -3.80
CA GLU A 49 -2.44 -11.81 -2.74
C GLU A 49 -1.70 -11.22 -1.53
N GLN A 50 -2.17 -11.55 -0.32
CA GLN A 50 -1.67 -10.98 0.93
C GLN A 50 -0.15 -11.16 1.13
N LEU A 51 0.37 -12.37 0.89
CA LEU A 51 1.80 -12.65 1.02
C LEU A 51 2.64 -11.81 0.06
N ASN A 52 2.24 -11.76 -1.22
CA ASN A 52 2.96 -10.99 -2.24
C ASN A 52 2.89 -9.49 -1.98
N ARG A 53 1.79 -9.02 -1.38
CA ARG A 53 1.64 -7.65 -0.92
C ARG A 53 2.56 -7.31 0.25
N TYR A 54 2.71 -8.22 1.20
CA TYR A 54 3.66 -8.05 2.30
C TYR A 54 5.11 -7.96 1.78
N ILE A 55 5.47 -8.85 0.84
CA ILE A 55 6.78 -8.82 0.17
C ILE A 55 6.97 -7.47 -0.57
N PHE A 56 5.94 -6.99 -1.26
CA PHE A 56 5.97 -5.67 -1.89
C PHE A 56 6.23 -4.56 -0.87
N ALA A 57 5.49 -4.52 0.24
CA ALA A 57 5.61 -3.49 1.26
C ALA A 57 7.02 -3.46 1.88
N TRP A 58 7.58 -4.65 2.15
CA TRP A 58 8.95 -4.79 2.63
C TRP A 58 9.99 -4.31 1.63
N PHE A 59 9.84 -4.63 0.35
CA PHE A 59 10.75 -4.14 -0.69
C PHE A 59 10.63 -2.61 -0.83
N TYR A 60 9.40 -2.08 -0.84
CA TYR A 60 9.15 -0.65 -0.96
C TYR A 60 9.78 0.14 0.21
N SER A 61 9.69 -0.36 1.44
CA SER A 61 10.27 0.34 2.60
C SER A 61 11.79 0.49 2.51
N HIS A 62 12.48 -0.44 1.86
CA HIS A 62 13.95 -0.40 1.69
C HIS A 62 14.39 0.40 0.46
N TYR A 63 13.70 0.21 -0.68
CA TYR A 63 14.16 0.73 -1.97
C TYR A 63 13.36 1.94 -2.48
N LYS A 64 12.20 2.22 -1.90
CA LYS A 64 11.29 3.33 -2.28
C LYS A 64 10.91 3.32 -3.77
N ASP A 65 10.85 2.14 -4.38
CA ASP A 65 10.59 1.93 -5.81
C ASP A 65 9.49 0.89 -6.01
N ALA A 66 8.25 1.38 -6.20
CA ALA A 66 7.09 0.54 -6.46
C ALA A 66 7.18 -0.22 -7.79
N VAL A 67 7.78 0.36 -8.81
CA VAL A 67 7.88 -0.28 -10.14
C VAL A 67 8.80 -1.48 -10.06
N ARG A 68 9.95 -1.31 -9.41
CA ARG A 68 10.90 -2.40 -9.19
C ARG A 68 10.33 -3.48 -8.26
N ALA A 69 9.57 -3.10 -7.23
CA ALA A 69 8.88 -4.04 -6.36
C ALA A 69 7.84 -4.89 -7.11
N LEU A 70 7.15 -4.30 -8.08
CA LEU A 70 6.16 -4.98 -8.95
C LEU A 70 6.78 -5.89 -10.01
N ASN A 71 8.02 -5.64 -10.46
CA ASN A 71 8.63 -6.36 -11.59
C ASN A 71 8.74 -7.88 -11.38
N PHE A 72 8.75 -8.34 -10.13
CA PHE A 72 8.80 -9.76 -9.80
C PHE A 72 7.43 -10.46 -9.89
N TYR A 73 6.35 -9.68 -9.91
CA TYR A 73 4.99 -10.21 -9.92
C TYR A 73 4.43 -10.31 -11.34
N LYS A 74 4.02 -11.51 -11.73
CA LYS A 74 3.49 -11.80 -13.08
C LYS A 74 2.01 -12.16 -13.10
N ALA A 75 1.34 -12.19 -11.95
CA ALA A 75 -0.07 -12.56 -11.92
C ALA A 75 -0.98 -11.41 -12.36
N PRO A 76 -2.22 -11.70 -12.83
CA PRO A 76 -3.09 -10.70 -13.44
C PRO A 76 -3.89 -9.86 -12.44
N HIS A 77 -3.78 -10.16 -11.14
CA HIS A 77 -4.62 -9.62 -10.07
C HIS A 77 -3.85 -8.64 -9.19
N PHE A 78 -4.38 -7.41 -9.07
CA PHE A 78 -3.74 -6.32 -8.37
C PHE A 78 -4.68 -5.69 -7.33
N ASP A 79 -4.10 -4.96 -6.40
CA ASP A 79 -4.77 -4.15 -5.38
C ASP A 79 -4.02 -2.81 -5.24
N LEU A 80 -4.46 -1.94 -4.34
CA LEU A 80 -3.86 -0.64 -4.07
C LEU A 80 -3.51 -0.48 -2.60
N LEU A 81 -2.31 0.03 -2.33
CA LEU A 81 -1.89 0.46 -1.00
C LEU A 81 -1.69 1.97 -0.95
N VAL A 82 -2.23 2.60 0.08
CA VAL A 82 -1.84 3.91 0.57
C VAL A 82 -0.60 3.73 1.44
N ILE A 83 0.43 4.51 1.17
CA ILE A 83 1.72 4.43 1.86
C ILE A 83 1.99 5.76 2.55
N ALA A 84 2.38 5.69 3.82
CA ALA A 84 2.84 6.85 4.57
C ALA A 84 4.14 6.55 5.30
N LEU A 85 4.84 7.62 5.66
CA LEU A 85 5.99 7.57 6.55
C LEU A 85 5.57 8.20 7.87
N SER A 86 5.94 7.60 8.99
CA SER A 86 5.72 8.17 10.31
C SER A 86 6.40 9.54 10.43
N ALA A 87 5.89 10.39 11.33
CA ALA A 87 6.40 11.75 11.52
C ALA A 87 7.89 11.79 11.92
N ASP A 88 8.37 10.75 12.62
CA ASP A 88 9.78 10.59 12.97
C ASP A 88 10.67 10.08 11.82
N GLY A 89 10.06 9.78 10.67
CA GLY A 89 10.75 9.30 9.47
C GLY A 89 11.23 7.85 9.54
N LYS A 90 10.85 7.08 10.57
CA LYS A 90 11.43 5.76 10.84
C LYS A 90 10.57 4.60 10.39
N ASN A 91 9.25 4.77 10.27
CA ASN A 91 8.33 3.67 10.03
C ASN A 91 7.49 3.92 8.79
N TYR A 92 7.35 2.91 7.95
CA TYR A 92 6.38 2.93 6.87
C TYR A 92 5.06 2.32 7.34
N GLY A 93 3.97 3.02 7.06
CA GLY A 93 2.61 2.55 7.23
C GLY A 93 2.01 2.21 5.87
N PHE A 94 1.34 1.07 5.80
CA PHE A 94 0.71 0.57 4.58
C PHE A 94 -0.75 0.24 4.87
N ARG A 95 -1.69 0.79 4.11
CA ARG A 95 -3.12 0.47 4.24
C ARG A 95 -3.74 0.22 2.87
N LYS A 96 -4.69 -0.71 2.76
CA LYS A 96 -5.47 -0.85 1.52
C LYS A 96 -6.21 0.45 1.21
N LEU A 97 -6.26 0.84 -0.06
CA LEU A 97 -6.96 2.07 -0.46
C LEU A 97 -8.44 2.06 -0.04
N ASP A 98 -9.17 0.99 -0.35
CA ASP A 98 -10.59 0.91 -0.02
C ASP A 98 -10.82 0.96 1.50
N SER A 99 -9.97 0.31 2.29
CA SER A 99 -10.01 0.39 3.76
C SER A 99 -9.69 1.78 4.30
N TYR A 100 -8.75 2.50 3.67
CA TYR A 100 -8.47 3.90 4.01
C TYR A 100 -9.70 4.79 3.74
N LEU A 101 -10.35 4.61 2.60
CA LEU A 101 -11.54 5.38 2.21
C LEU A 101 -12.74 5.09 3.11
N ASP A 102 -12.91 3.84 3.54
CA ASP A 102 -14.01 3.43 4.42
C ASP A 102 -13.76 3.79 5.91
N GLY A 103 -12.60 4.37 6.23
CA GLY A 103 -12.19 4.62 7.61
C GLY A 103 -11.99 3.34 8.43
N MET A 104 -11.89 2.19 7.77
CA MET A 104 -11.74 0.89 8.42
C MET A 104 -10.26 0.55 8.60
N VAL A 105 -9.90 0.19 9.83
CA VAL A 105 -8.59 -0.38 10.16
C VAL A 105 -8.62 -1.87 9.78
N VAL A 106 -8.11 -2.20 8.60
CA VAL A 106 -7.95 -3.60 8.17
C VAL A 106 -6.57 -4.10 8.63
N PRO A 107 -6.44 -5.35 9.11
CA PRO A 107 -5.22 -5.90 9.75
C PRO A 107 -3.94 -5.97 8.89
N MET A 108 -3.89 -5.33 7.72
CA MET A 108 -2.67 -5.17 6.92
C MET A 108 -1.96 -3.84 7.15
N ASP A 109 -2.24 -3.13 8.26
CA ASP A 109 -1.38 -2.06 8.76
C ASP A 109 -0.03 -2.66 9.17
N VAL A 110 0.83 -2.89 8.18
CA VAL A 110 2.20 -3.33 8.41
C VAL A 110 3.00 -2.08 8.77
N VAL A 111 3.57 -2.07 9.97
CA VAL A 111 4.53 -1.04 10.39
C VAL A 111 5.92 -1.62 10.16
N LEU A 112 6.66 -1.08 9.20
CA LEU A 112 8.05 -1.49 8.96
C LEU A 112 9.00 -0.40 9.41
N SER A 113 9.80 -0.70 10.43
CA SER A 113 10.87 0.18 10.90
C SER A 113 12.09 0.11 9.98
N LEU A 114 12.59 1.27 9.58
CA LEU A 114 13.91 1.44 8.99
C LEU A 114 14.93 1.11 10.08
N GLN A 115 15.68 0.01 9.90
CA GLN A 115 16.83 -0.23 10.76
C GLN A 115 17.94 0.74 10.36
N SER A 116 18.27 1.67 11.26
CA SER A 116 19.48 2.49 11.14
C SER A 116 20.68 1.56 11.17
N SER A 117 21.44 1.50 10.07
CA SER A 117 22.79 0.93 10.06
C SER A 117 23.77 1.90 10.71
#